data_AF-A0A7R8D3R3-F1
#
_entry.id   AF-A0A7R8D3R3-F1
#
_cell.length_a   1.000
_cell.length_b   1.000
_cell.length_c   1.000
_cell.angle_alpha   90.00
_cell.angle_beta   90.00
_cell.angle_gamma   90.00
#
_symmetry.space_group_name_H-M   'P 1'
#
loop_
_entity.id
_entity.type
_entity.pdbx_description
1 polymer ?
#
loop_
_entity_poly.entity_id
_entity_poly.type
_entity_poly.pdbx_seq_one_letter_code
_entity_poly.pdbx_strand_id
1 'polypeptide(L)'
;MVNESKTRRDIYVIKRSGREEEVHFDKITSRVQKLCYGLDMDHVNPTAITLKVISGLYPGVSTIELDNLAAEIAATMTTKHPDYAILAARIAVSNLHKETKKVFSEVIHDLRYMKTHDLDTPMISESSYDIIQKHSDRLNSAIVFDRDFSYNYFGFKTLERSYLLKIGKKVVERPQHMLMRVSVGIHGEDIEGQKVLILRGPMDTLMGLYPCFEFFNNTAKYVDQELRKNTGAEEQRARDLFYALWIPDLFMKRVEEDGIWSLMCPHECPGLDDVWGEDFEKLYLKYEDENKFRRQVPAHKVWEAIIESQIETGTPYMLYKDSCNRKSNQKNLGTIKCSNLCTEIVEYSSPDEVAVCNLASIAVNQFVKNKVKLADLI
;
A
#
# COMPACT_ATOMS: atom_id res chain seq x y z
N MET A 1 -22.70 64.41 7.49
CA MET A 1 -23.27 63.15 7.99
C MET A 1 -23.47 62.21 6.81
N VAL A 2 -22.46 61.40 6.49
CA VAL A 2 -22.60 60.29 5.53
C VAL A 2 -22.83 59.05 6.38
N ASN A 3 -23.99 58.43 6.18
CA ASN A 3 -24.46 57.29 6.94
C ASN A 3 -23.78 56.03 6.38
N GLU A 4 -22.62 55.65 6.93
CA GLU A 4 -22.02 54.34 6.66
C GLU A 4 -22.89 53.25 7.32
N SER A 5 -23.83 52.69 6.56
CA SER A 5 -24.44 51.41 6.90
C SER A 5 -23.36 50.33 6.79
N LYS A 6 -22.64 50.06 7.89
CA LYS A 6 -21.81 48.86 8.03
C LYS A 6 -22.73 47.64 7.99
N THR A 7 -22.91 47.06 6.81
CA THR A 7 -23.47 45.72 6.68
C THR A 7 -22.49 44.75 7.34
N ARG A 8 -22.80 44.30 8.57
CA ARG A 8 -22.14 43.14 9.17
C ARG A 8 -22.32 41.99 8.17
N ARG A 9 -21.24 41.55 7.52
CA ARG A 9 -21.27 40.32 6.74
C ARG A 9 -21.18 39.18 7.74
N ASP A 10 -22.32 38.78 8.27
CA ASP A 10 -22.39 37.62 9.16
C ASP A 10 -21.91 36.39 8.38
N ILE A 11 -21.04 35.58 9.00
CA ILE A 11 -20.46 34.40 8.36
C ILE A 11 -21.56 33.34 8.24
N TYR A 12 -21.89 32.93 7.02
CA TYR A 12 -22.87 31.89 6.72
C TYR A 12 -22.20 30.71 6.01
N VAL A 13 -22.78 29.52 6.19
CA VAL A 13 -22.37 28.25 5.55
C VAL A 13 -23.47 27.73 4.63
N ILE A 14 -23.05 27.08 3.54
CA ILE A 14 -23.97 26.44 2.60
C ILE A 14 -24.15 24.97 2.99
N LYS A 15 -25.36 24.59 3.39
CA LYS A 15 -25.71 23.20 3.68
C LYS A 15 -25.63 22.34 2.43
N ARG A 16 -25.48 21.03 2.61
CA ARG A 16 -25.62 20.03 1.54
C ARG A 16 -26.94 20.12 0.77
N SER A 17 -27.99 20.66 1.41
CA SER A 17 -29.30 20.91 0.77
C SER A 17 -29.35 22.23 -0.05
N GLY A 18 -28.25 22.97 -0.15
CA GLY A 18 -28.18 24.30 -0.79
C GLY A 18 -28.73 25.46 0.05
N ARG A 19 -29.15 25.21 1.29
CA ARG A 19 -29.67 26.26 2.19
C ARG A 19 -28.53 26.97 2.92
N GLU A 20 -28.63 28.28 3.05
CA GLU A 20 -27.74 29.09 3.89
C GLU A 20 -28.13 28.95 5.36
N GLU A 21 -27.13 28.82 6.24
CA GLU A 21 -27.31 28.85 7.68
C GLU A 21 -26.20 29.67 8.32
N GLU A 22 -26.53 30.43 9.35
CA GLU A 22 -25.55 31.17 10.16
C GLU A 22 -24.60 30.20 10.89
N VAL A 23 -23.33 30.57 10.98
CA VAL A 23 -22.32 29.74 11.67
C VAL A 23 -22.48 29.89 13.18
N HIS A 24 -22.93 28.82 13.84
CA HIS A 24 -22.96 28.74 15.29
C HIS A 24 -21.79 27.91 15.84
N PHE A 25 -20.97 28.53 16.69
CA PHE A 25 -19.85 27.90 17.39
C PHE A 25 -20.26 26.59 18.10
N ASP A 26 -21.38 26.64 18.83
CA ASP A 26 -21.86 25.50 19.64
C ASP A 26 -22.26 24.30 18.78
N LYS A 27 -22.78 24.54 17.56
CA LYS A 27 -23.17 23.46 16.64
C LYS A 27 -21.94 22.71 16.12
N ILE A 28 -20.87 23.43 15.79
CA ILE A 28 -19.60 22.82 15.33
C ILE A 28 -18.96 22.05 16.47
N THR A 29 -18.84 22.68 17.65
CA THR A 29 -18.25 22.05 18.84
C THR A 29 -19.02 20.79 19.25
N SER A 30 -20.36 20.87 19.33
CA SER A 30 -21.20 19.72 19.67
C SER A 30 -21.03 18.55 18.70
N ARG A 31 -20.84 18.84 17.40
CA ARG A 31 -20.60 17.81 16.40
C ARG A 31 -19.26 17.12 16.60
N VAL A 32 -18.18 17.88 16.82
CA VAL A 32 -16.85 17.30 17.07
C VAL A 32 -16.86 16.50 18.37
N GLN A 33 -17.48 17.05 19.43
CA GLN A 33 -17.60 16.40 20.74
C GLN A 33 -18.27 15.01 20.65
N LYS A 34 -19.33 14.87 19.83
CA LYS A 34 -20.01 13.57 19.61
C LYS A 34 -19.09 12.50 19.01
N LEU A 35 -18.02 12.89 18.33
CA LEU A 35 -17.06 11.98 17.72
C LEU A 35 -15.89 11.63 18.66
N CYS A 36 -15.83 12.20 19.86
CA CYS A 36 -14.76 11.97 20.84
C CYS A 36 -15.00 10.76 21.77
N TYR A 37 -15.96 9.89 21.47
CA TYR A 37 -16.26 8.75 22.35
C TYR A 37 -15.05 7.81 22.53
N GLY A 38 -14.72 7.49 23.78
CA GLY A 38 -13.60 6.61 24.11
C GLY A 38 -12.21 7.17 23.80
N LEU A 39 -12.10 8.46 23.44
CA LEU A 39 -10.82 9.17 23.35
C LEU A 39 -10.44 9.74 24.72
N ASP A 40 -9.16 9.99 24.91
CA ASP A 40 -8.64 10.66 26.10
C ASP A 40 -8.99 12.16 26.07
N MET A 41 -10.00 12.53 26.86
CA MET A 41 -10.50 13.91 26.96
C MET A 41 -9.61 14.82 27.80
N ASP A 42 -8.62 14.29 28.53
CA ASP A 42 -7.65 15.13 29.24
C ASP A 42 -6.70 15.81 28.24
N HIS A 43 -6.46 15.18 27.10
CA HIS A 43 -5.59 15.67 26.02
C HIS A 43 -6.35 16.17 24.79
N VAL A 44 -7.51 15.57 24.47
CA VAL A 44 -8.34 15.95 23.32
C VAL A 44 -9.30 17.06 23.71
N ASN A 45 -9.16 18.23 23.06
CA ASN A 45 -9.98 19.41 23.27
C ASN A 45 -10.73 19.80 21.97
N PRO A 46 -12.00 19.42 21.84
CA PRO A 46 -12.84 19.75 20.68
C PRO A 46 -13.02 21.26 20.45
N THR A 47 -13.10 22.05 21.53
CA THR A 47 -13.22 23.51 21.48
C THR A 47 -12.01 24.14 20.79
N ALA A 48 -10.81 23.60 21.04
CA ALA A 48 -9.57 24.08 20.40
C ALA A 48 -9.59 23.84 18.87
N ILE A 49 -10.18 22.74 18.41
CA ILE A 49 -10.39 22.49 16.97
C ILE A 49 -11.38 23.51 16.42
N THR A 50 -12.52 23.71 17.08
CA THR A 50 -13.56 24.64 16.61
C THR A 50 -13.05 26.08 16.50
N LEU A 51 -12.26 26.57 17.46
CA LEU A 51 -11.65 27.91 17.39
C LEU A 51 -10.76 28.07 16.15
N LYS A 52 -9.94 27.05 15.85
CA LYS A 52 -9.08 27.07 14.66
C LYS A 52 -9.88 26.96 13.37
N VAL A 53 -10.92 26.14 13.32
CA VAL A 53 -11.82 26.04 12.16
C VAL A 53 -12.43 27.40 11.85
N ILE A 54 -12.98 28.08 12.85
CA ILE A 54 -13.66 29.37 12.67
C ILE A 54 -12.71 30.45 12.16
N SER A 55 -11.45 30.45 12.62
CA SER A 55 -10.44 31.39 12.12
C SER A 55 -10.13 31.23 10.62
N GLY A 56 -10.40 30.05 10.04
CA GLY A 56 -10.22 29.75 8.62
C GLY A 56 -11.48 29.86 7.77
N LEU A 57 -12.62 30.29 8.34
CA LEU A 57 -13.88 30.37 7.59
C LEU A 57 -13.98 31.66 6.77
N TYR A 58 -14.60 31.52 5.60
CA TYR A 58 -15.02 32.63 4.75
C TYR A 58 -16.53 32.51 4.48
N PRO A 59 -17.24 33.62 4.20
CA PRO A 59 -18.67 33.59 3.90
C PRO A 59 -18.99 32.71 2.68
N GLY A 60 -19.98 31.84 2.80
CA GLY A 60 -20.40 30.94 1.71
C GLY A 60 -19.66 29.60 1.65
N VAL A 61 -18.77 29.32 2.61
CA VAL A 61 -18.10 28.01 2.72
C VAL A 61 -19.13 26.88 2.87
N SER A 62 -18.93 25.78 2.15
CA SER A 62 -19.86 24.65 2.24
C SER A 62 -19.66 23.86 3.53
N THR A 63 -20.73 23.21 4.00
CA THR A 63 -20.65 22.30 5.16
C THR A 63 -19.72 21.09 4.94
N ILE A 64 -19.38 20.78 3.68
CA ILE A 64 -18.45 19.71 3.32
C ILE A 64 -17.00 20.21 3.51
N GLU A 65 -16.68 21.38 2.98
CA GLU A 65 -15.38 22.02 3.16
C GLU A 65 -15.09 22.30 4.64
N LEU A 66 -16.12 22.71 5.40
CA LEU A 66 -16.01 22.90 6.84
C LEU A 66 -15.63 21.61 7.58
N ASP A 67 -16.27 20.49 7.24
CA ASP A 67 -15.95 19.18 7.85
C ASP A 67 -14.54 18.71 7.44
N ASN A 68 -14.13 18.94 6.19
CA ASN A 68 -12.78 18.62 5.71
C ASN A 68 -11.70 19.45 6.43
N LEU A 69 -11.92 20.76 6.57
CA LEU A 69 -11.02 21.65 7.31
C LEU A 69 -10.91 21.22 8.78
N ALA A 70 -12.02 20.84 9.42
CA ALA A 70 -12.00 20.35 10.78
C ALA A 70 -11.19 19.04 10.93
N ALA A 71 -11.32 18.12 9.97
CA ALA A 71 -10.52 16.89 9.95
C ALA A 71 -9.02 17.16 9.76
N GLU A 72 -8.66 18.07 8.85
CA GLU A 72 -7.27 18.47 8.60
C GLU A 72 -6.65 19.15 9.83
N ILE A 73 -7.35 20.09 10.45
CA ILE A 73 -6.89 20.75 11.69
C ILE A 73 -6.69 19.72 12.80
N ALA A 74 -7.66 18.81 13.00
CA ALA A 74 -7.49 17.74 13.97
C ALA A 74 -6.27 16.86 13.64
N ALA A 75 -6.01 16.54 12.38
CA ALA A 75 -4.84 15.77 11.98
C ALA A 75 -3.52 16.50 12.31
N THR A 76 -3.43 17.82 12.14
CA THR A 76 -2.23 18.59 12.56
C THR A 76 -1.98 18.52 14.07
N MET A 77 -3.02 18.32 14.87
CA MET A 77 -2.95 18.22 16.32
C MET A 77 -2.53 16.83 16.81
N THR A 78 -2.29 15.88 15.91
CA THR A 78 -1.68 14.56 16.23
C THR A 78 -0.33 14.71 16.95
N THR A 79 0.40 15.80 16.66
CA THR A 79 1.64 16.16 17.35
C THR A 79 1.48 16.41 18.85
N LYS A 80 0.26 16.70 19.31
CA LYS A 80 -0.05 16.88 20.74
C LYS A 80 -0.46 15.57 21.41
N HIS A 81 -1.32 14.79 20.76
CA HIS A 81 -1.79 13.50 21.28
C HIS A 81 -2.29 12.63 20.11
N PRO A 82 -2.00 11.31 20.08
CA PRO A 82 -2.38 10.42 18.98
C PRO A 82 -3.89 10.33 18.75
N ASP A 83 -4.73 10.50 19.78
CA ASP A 83 -6.20 10.43 19.62
C ASP A 83 -6.77 11.51 18.71
N TYR A 84 -6.04 12.62 18.48
CA TYR A 84 -6.43 13.60 17.46
C TYR A 84 -6.41 13.01 16.04
N ALA A 85 -5.54 12.03 15.76
CA ALA A 85 -5.54 11.33 14.47
C ALA A 85 -6.78 10.46 14.30
N ILE A 86 -7.26 9.84 15.38
CA ILE A 86 -8.51 9.07 15.39
C ILE A 86 -9.70 10.03 15.22
N LEU A 87 -9.74 11.13 15.98
CA LEU A 87 -10.80 12.13 15.87
C LEU A 87 -10.87 12.73 14.45
N ALA A 88 -9.72 13.06 13.85
CA ALA A 88 -9.63 13.53 12.48
C ALA A 88 -10.23 12.51 11.48
N ALA A 89 -9.90 11.24 11.63
CA ALA A 89 -10.49 10.16 10.83
C ALA A 89 -12.01 10.10 11.00
N ARG A 90 -12.50 10.17 12.24
CA ARG A 90 -13.93 10.11 12.56
C ARG A 90 -14.71 11.27 11.95
N ILE A 91 -14.13 12.48 11.93
CA ILE A 91 -14.72 13.63 11.24
C ILE A 91 -14.82 13.36 9.74
N ALA A 92 -13.73 12.89 9.11
CA ALA A 92 -13.70 12.60 7.69
C ALA A 92 -14.67 11.46 7.30
N VAL A 93 -14.73 10.38 8.08
CA VAL A 93 -15.66 9.26 7.90
C VAL A 93 -17.11 9.72 8.07
N SER A 94 -17.39 10.53 9.09
CA SER A 94 -18.72 11.12 9.30
C SER A 94 -19.14 11.97 8.10
N ASN A 95 -18.21 12.68 7.47
CA ASN A 95 -18.46 13.42 6.24
C ASN A 95 -18.78 12.46 5.08
N LEU A 96 -17.94 11.45 4.84
CA LEU A 96 -18.15 10.44 3.79
C LEU A 96 -19.51 9.73 3.93
N HIS A 97 -19.91 9.36 5.14
CA HIS A 97 -21.21 8.71 5.40
C HIS A 97 -22.41 9.58 5.04
N LYS A 98 -22.26 10.92 5.04
CA LYS A 98 -23.33 11.84 4.60
C LYS A 98 -23.39 12.01 3.08
N GLU A 99 -22.33 11.63 2.37
CA GLU A 99 -22.22 11.79 0.92
C GLU A 99 -22.47 10.50 0.14
N THR A 100 -22.46 9.36 0.83
CA THR A 100 -22.58 8.00 0.27
C THR A 100 -23.89 7.34 0.70
N LYS A 101 -24.45 6.50 -0.18
CA LYS A 101 -25.61 5.65 0.16
C LYS A 101 -25.25 4.69 1.30
N LYS A 102 -26.24 4.32 2.11
CA LYS A 102 -26.04 3.41 3.25
C LYS A 102 -26.09 1.94 2.82
N VAL A 103 -27.03 1.59 1.94
CA VAL A 103 -27.29 0.21 1.51
C VAL A 103 -26.20 -0.25 0.55
N PHE A 104 -25.56 -1.38 0.81
CA PHE A 104 -24.44 -1.89 0.03
C PHE A 104 -24.87 -2.32 -1.38
N SER A 105 -25.95 -3.11 -1.49
CA SER A 105 -26.45 -3.57 -2.80
C SER A 105 -26.83 -2.42 -3.75
N GLU A 106 -27.29 -1.28 -3.23
CA GLU A 106 -27.58 -0.07 -4.02
C GLU A 106 -26.30 0.58 -4.56
N VAL A 107 -25.24 0.64 -3.75
CA VAL A 107 -23.93 1.18 -4.19
C VAL A 107 -23.35 0.31 -5.30
N ILE A 108 -23.42 -1.02 -5.15
CA ILE A 108 -22.96 -1.97 -6.17
C ILE A 108 -23.80 -1.85 -7.45
N HIS A 109 -25.11 -1.64 -7.33
CA HIS A 109 -25.96 -1.35 -8.49
C HIS A 109 -25.51 -0.08 -9.22
N ASP A 110 -25.29 1.03 -8.51
CA ASP A 110 -24.79 2.26 -9.12
C ASP A 110 -23.44 2.04 -9.85
N LEU A 111 -22.53 1.25 -9.26
CA LEU A 111 -21.23 0.93 -9.84
C LEU A 111 -21.32 -0.02 -11.05
N ARG A 112 -22.34 -0.88 -11.14
CA ARG A 112 -22.57 -1.78 -12.27
C ARG A 112 -23.18 -1.06 -13.48
N TYR A 113 -24.02 -0.06 -13.23
CA TYR A 113 -24.75 0.68 -14.28
C TYR A 113 -24.25 2.11 -14.47
N MET A 114 -23.03 2.41 -14.00
CA MET A 114 -22.45 3.72 -14.23
C MET A 114 -22.09 3.94 -15.70
N LYS A 115 -22.20 5.21 -16.11
CA LYS A 115 -21.86 5.66 -17.46
C LYS A 115 -20.78 6.72 -17.39
N THR A 116 -19.83 6.64 -18.31
CA THR A 116 -18.81 7.67 -18.53
C THR A 116 -18.97 8.20 -19.95
N HIS A 117 -19.28 9.49 -20.11
CA HIS A 117 -19.54 10.11 -21.42
C HIS A 117 -20.58 9.34 -22.25
N ASP A 118 -21.71 8.99 -21.62
CA ASP A 118 -22.82 8.22 -22.20
C ASP A 118 -22.51 6.78 -22.62
N LEU A 119 -21.29 6.29 -22.38
CA LEU A 119 -20.90 4.89 -22.56
C LEU A 119 -21.02 4.12 -21.24
N ASP A 120 -21.53 2.89 -21.32
CA ASP A 120 -21.58 1.97 -20.18
C ASP A 120 -20.16 1.57 -19.76
N THR A 121 -19.81 1.86 -18.51
CA THR A 121 -18.47 1.62 -17.94
C THR A 121 -18.57 0.90 -16.60
N PRO A 122 -19.09 -0.35 -16.57
CA PRO A 122 -19.27 -1.09 -15.34
C PRO A 122 -17.95 -1.29 -14.58
N MET A 123 -17.94 -0.98 -13.29
CA MET A 123 -16.79 -1.24 -12.41
C MET A 123 -16.90 -2.57 -11.66
N ILE A 124 -18.07 -3.22 -11.70
CA ILE A 124 -18.36 -4.49 -11.05
C ILE A 124 -18.69 -5.54 -12.10
N SER A 125 -18.12 -6.73 -11.96
CA SER A 125 -18.42 -7.86 -12.83
C SER A 125 -19.87 -8.33 -12.68
N GLU A 126 -20.45 -8.85 -13.75
CA GLU A 126 -21.83 -9.35 -13.74
C GLU A 126 -22.01 -10.48 -12.73
N SER A 127 -21.06 -11.41 -12.67
CA SER A 127 -21.08 -12.51 -11.70
C SER A 127 -21.10 -12.04 -10.25
N SER A 128 -20.26 -11.06 -9.87
CA SER A 128 -20.27 -10.52 -8.51
C SER A 128 -21.55 -9.73 -8.22
N TYR A 129 -22.06 -8.97 -9.20
CA TYR A 129 -23.31 -8.24 -9.07
C TYR A 129 -24.49 -9.17 -8.79
N ASP A 130 -24.64 -10.24 -9.56
CA ASP A 130 -25.75 -11.19 -9.42
C ASP A 130 -25.75 -11.87 -8.05
N ILE A 131 -24.57 -12.30 -7.57
CA ILE A 131 -24.40 -12.87 -6.23
C ILE A 131 -24.82 -11.87 -5.15
N ILE A 132 -24.41 -10.60 -5.29
CA ILE A 132 -24.72 -9.54 -4.33
C ILE A 132 -26.22 -9.25 -4.30
N GLN A 133 -26.89 -9.20 -5.47
CA GLN A 133 -28.33 -8.96 -5.53
C GLN A 133 -29.12 -10.13 -4.94
N LYS A 134 -28.75 -11.38 -5.32
CA LYS A 134 -29.36 -12.62 -4.83
C LYS A 134 -29.30 -12.75 -3.31
N HIS A 135 -28.25 -12.24 -2.67
CA HIS A 135 -28.04 -12.33 -1.21
C HIS A 135 -28.08 -10.98 -0.50
N SER A 136 -28.69 -9.97 -1.13
CA SER A 136 -28.64 -8.57 -0.70
C SER A 136 -29.09 -8.36 0.75
N ASP A 137 -30.20 -8.96 1.19
CA ASP A 137 -30.69 -8.81 2.58
C ASP A 137 -29.67 -9.24 3.63
N ARG A 138 -29.02 -10.39 3.41
CA ARG A 138 -28.03 -10.96 4.32
C ARG A 138 -26.73 -10.15 4.29
N LEU A 139 -26.28 -9.73 3.11
CA LEU A 139 -25.06 -8.93 2.97
C LEU A 139 -25.22 -7.53 3.55
N ASN A 140 -26.35 -6.87 3.27
CA ASN A 140 -26.65 -5.53 3.78
C ASN A 140 -26.75 -5.51 5.31
N SER A 141 -27.38 -6.53 5.92
CA SER A 141 -27.54 -6.62 7.36
C SER A 141 -26.27 -7.02 8.11
N ALA A 142 -25.32 -7.70 7.45
CA ALA A 142 -24.06 -8.10 8.06
C ALA A 142 -23.07 -6.92 8.24
N ILE A 143 -23.26 -5.81 7.52
CA ILE A 143 -22.35 -4.67 7.55
C ILE A 143 -22.52 -3.83 8.84
N VAL A 144 -21.41 -3.61 9.54
CA VAL A 144 -21.34 -2.76 10.74
C VAL A 144 -20.58 -1.48 10.44
N PHE A 145 -21.30 -0.40 10.11
CA PHE A 145 -20.70 0.89 9.73
C PHE A 145 -19.92 1.59 10.85
N ASP A 146 -20.17 1.24 12.11
CA ASP A 146 -19.42 1.82 13.25
C ASP A 146 -17.92 1.49 13.17
N ARG A 147 -17.55 0.43 12.45
CA ARG A 147 -16.14 0.06 12.24
C ARG A 147 -15.40 1.03 11.34
N ASP A 148 -16.10 1.81 10.52
CA ASP A 148 -15.45 2.87 9.73
C ASP A 148 -14.82 3.95 10.62
N PHE A 149 -15.23 4.06 11.90
CA PHE A 149 -14.67 5.04 12.84
C PHE A 149 -13.42 4.57 13.58
N SER A 150 -12.90 3.38 13.24
CA SER A 150 -11.71 2.79 13.87
C SER A 150 -10.40 3.07 13.12
N TYR A 151 -10.48 3.60 11.89
CA TYR A 151 -9.29 4.03 11.15
C TYR A 151 -8.65 5.26 11.79
N ASN A 152 -7.35 5.43 11.61
CA ASN A 152 -6.69 6.72 11.79
C ASN A 152 -6.83 7.58 10.51
N TYR A 153 -6.53 8.87 10.61
CA TYR A 153 -6.77 9.82 9.53
C TYR A 153 -6.00 9.47 8.25
N PHE A 154 -4.72 9.11 8.37
CA PHE A 154 -3.88 8.80 7.22
C PHE A 154 -4.29 7.48 6.55
N GLY A 155 -4.63 6.45 7.33
CA GLY A 155 -5.17 5.18 6.83
C GLY A 155 -6.47 5.40 6.05
N PHE A 156 -7.40 6.20 6.61
CA PHE A 156 -8.64 6.55 5.92
C PHE A 156 -8.38 7.35 4.63
N LYS A 157 -7.48 8.33 4.64
CA LYS A 157 -7.15 9.12 3.44
C LYS A 157 -6.49 8.30 2.34
N THR A 158 -5.68 7.32 2.70
CA THR A 158 -5.14 6.34 1.73
C THR A 158 -6.26 5.55 1.07
N LEU A 159 -7.23 5.06 1.86
CA LEU A 159 -8.41 4.38 1.34
C LEU A 159 -9.23 5.27 0.40
N GLU A 160 -9.55 6.49 0.84
CA GLU A 160 -10.32 7.47 0.06
C GLU A 160 -9.64 7.84 -1.27
N ARG A 161 -8.29 7.94 -1.28
CA ARG A 161 -7.55 8.33 -2.47
C ARG A 161 -7.53 7.22 -3.52
N SER A 162 -7.22 6.00 -3.12
CA SER A 162 -6.80 4.95 -4.06
C SER A 162 -7.66 3.67 -4.05
N TYR A 163 -8.45 3.41 -3.00
CA TYR A 163 -9.13 2.13 -2.83
C TYR A 163 -10.65 2.19 -2.95
N LEU A 164 -11.27 3.26 -2.43
CA LEU A 164 -12.72 3.42 -2.49
C LEU A 164 -13.13 3.80 -3.93
N LEU A 165 -14.07 3.05 -4.49
CA LEU A 165 -14.55 3.29 -5.85
C LEU A 165 -15.27 4.64 -5.97
N LYS A 166 -15.07 5.28 -7.12
CA LYS A 166 -15.55 6.64 -7.44
C LYS A 166 -16.37 6.60 -8.72
N ILE A 167 -17.49 7.33 -8.72
CA ILE A 167 -18.22 7.64 -9.95
C ILE A 167 -17.89 9.09 -10.32
N GLY A 168 -17.22 9.26 -11.46
CA GLY A 168 -16.57 10.52 -11.81
C GLY A 168 -15.50 10.90 -10.79
N LYS A 169 -15.68 12.04 -10.10
CA LYS A 169 -14.77 12.50 -9.04
C LYS A 169 -15.25 12.21 -7.62
N LYS A 170 -16.45 11.63 -7.47
CA LYS A 170 -17.10 11.46 -6.17
C LYS A 170 -16.95 10.03 -5.67
N VAL A 171 -16.49 9.87 -4.43
CA VAL A 171 -16.47 8.58 -3.73
C VAL A 171 -17.90 8.14 -3.47
N VAL A 172 -18.24 6.93 -3.90
CA VAL A 172 -19.57 6.33 -3.67
C VAL A 172 -19.54 5.18 -2.68
N GLU A 173 -18.36 4.59 -2.47
CA GLU A 173 -18.13 3.42 -1.64
C GLU A 173 -17.65 3.81 -0.24
N ARG A 174 -18.19 3.17 0.81
CA ARG A 174 -17.66 3.27 2.19
C ARG A 174 -16.60 2.20 2.43
N PRO A 175 -15.71 2.34 3.42
CA PRO A 175 -14.72 1.29 3.72
C PRO A 175 -15.36 -0.09 3.97
N GLN A 176 -16.47 -0.18 4.71
CA GLN A 176 -17.18 -1.46 4.85
C GLN A 176 -17.74 -2.01 3.52
N HIS A 177 -18.17 -1.16 2.59
CA HIS A 177 -18.63 -1.61 1.28
C HIS A 177 -17.47 -2.21 0.47
N MET A 178 -16.30 -1.56 0.49
CA MET A 178 -15.08 -2.09 -0.13
C MET A 178 -14.71 -3.46 0.43
N LEU A 179 -14.69 -3.60 1.76
CA LEU A 179 -14.39 -4.88 2.40
C LEU A 179 -15.40 -5.96 2.02
N MET A 180 -16.69 -5.63 1.98
CA MET A 180 -17.72 -6.58 1.56
C MET A 180 -17.55 -6.98 0.09
N ARG A 181 -17.28 -6.02 -0.80
CA ARG A 181 -17.04 -6.28 -2.22
C ARG A 181 -15.84 -7.22 -2.43
N VAL A 182 -14.73 -6.97 -1.74
CA VAL A 182 -13.55 -7.85 -1.77
C VAL A 182 -13.90 -9.25 -1.26
N SER A 183 -14.66 -9.35 -0.16
CA SER A 183 -15.10 -10.63 0.40
C SER A 183 -15.94 -11.44 -0.60
N VAL A 184 -16.94 -10.82 -1.24
CA VAL A 184 -17.74 -11.49 -2.27
C VAL A 184 -16.89 -11.85 -3.49
N GLY A 185 -15.95 -11.00 -3.88
CA GLY A 185 -15.03 -11.28 -5.00
C GLY A 185 -14.13 -12.50 -4.77
N ILE A 186 -13.72 -12.76 -3.52
CA ILE A 186 -12.88 -13.92 -3.16
C ILE A 186 -13.73 -15.19 -2.97
N HIS A 187 -14.86 -15.09 -2.28
CA HIS A 187 -15.64 -16.26 -1.86
C HIS A 187 -16.76 -16.66 -2.84
N GLY A 188 -17.10 -15.82 -3.81
CA GLY A 188 -18.17 -16.10 -4.76
C GLY A 188 -19.50 -16.40 -4.06
N GLU A 189 -20.11 -17.55 -4.36
CA GLU A 189 -21.38 -17.98 -3.76
C GLU A 189 -21.27 -18.49 -2.30
N ASP A 190 -20.07 -18.67 -1.75
CA ASP A 190 -19.89 -19.12 -0.35
C ASP A 190 -20.14 -17.99 0.66
N ILE A 191 -21.40 -17.88 1.10
CA ILE A 191 -21.87 -16.86 2.05
C ILE A 191 -21.39 -17.13 3.50
N GLU A 192 -20.98 -18.35 3.83
CA GLU A 192 -20.42 -18.63 5.16
C GLU A 192 -18.95 -18.18 5.23
N GLY A 193 -18.17 -18.40 4.16
CA GLY A 193 -16.82 -17.86 4.00
C GLY A 193 -16.78 -16.32 4.08
N GLN A 194 -17.81 -15.65 3.55
CA GLN A 194 -17.93 -14.18 3.60
C GLN A 194 -17.99 -13.62 5.04
N LYS A 195 -18.49 -14.37 6.03
CA LYS A 195 -18.51 -13.94 7.45
C LYS A 195 -17.11 -13.69 8.02
N VAL A 196 -16.08 -14.36 7.49
CA VAL A 196 -14.70 -14.28 8.00
C VAL A 196 -14.12 -12.87 7.82
N LEU A 197 -14.43 -12.19 6.70
CA LEU A 197 -14.01 -10.79 6.48
C LEU A 197 -14.89 -9.81 7.28
N ILE A 198 -16.19 -10.12 7.43
CA ILE A 198 -17.18 -9.29 8.12
C ILE A 198 -17.03 -9.33 9.65
N LEU A 199 -16.15 -10.13 10.25
CA LEU A 199 -15.95 -10.15 11.71
C LEU A 199 -14.65 -9.48 12.18
N ARG A 200 -13.74 -9.08 11.27
CA ARG A 200 -12.38 -8.65 11.64
C ARG A 200 -11.89 -7.32 11.04
N GLY A 201 -12.76 -6.44 10.56
CA GLY A 201 -12.31 -5.13 10.06
C GLY A 201 -11.67 -4.24 11.14
N PRO A 202 -10.92 -3.18 10.79
CA PRO A 202 -10.13 -2.95 9.59
C PRO A 202 -8.60 -2.96 9.89
N MET A 203 -7.78 -3.23 8.88
CA MET A 203 -6.32 -3.25 8.99
C MET A 203 -5.70 -2.28 7.99
N ASP A 204 -4.76 -1.47 8.48
CA ASP A 204 -3.98 -0.46 7.75
C ASP A 204 -2.94 -1.08 6.80
N THR A 205 -3.31 -2.07 5.98
CA THR A 205 -2.36 -2.65 5.02
C THR A 205 -3.08 -3.23 3.82
N LEU A 206 -3.35 -2.38 2.84
CA LEU A 206 -3.34 -2.81 1.45
C LEU A 206 -2.31 -1.94 0.72
N MET A 207 -1.36 -2.60 0.08
CA MET A 207 -0.53 -2.06 -0.99
C MET A 207 -0.67 -3.04 -2.15
N GLY A 208 -1.28 -2.57 -3.24
CA GLY A 208 -1.43 -3.32 -4.48
C GLY A 208 -0.11 -3.39 -5.26
N LEU A 209 0.13 -4.54 -5.87
CA LEU A 209 1.29 -4.87 -6.71
C LEU A 209 1.25 -4.14 -8.05
N TYR A 210 2.40 -3.63 -8.48
CA TYR A 210 2.68 -3.28 -9.88
C TYR A 210 3.52 -4.40 -10.50
N PRO A 211 3.20 -4.88 -11.72
CA PRO A 211 4.11 -5.77 -12.46
C PRO A 211 5.22 -4.92 -13.10
N CYS A 212 6.47 -5.23 -12.78
CA CYS A 212 7.63 -4.74 -13.53
C CYS A 212 8.22 -5.91 -14.33
N PHE A 213 8.51 -5.63 -15.60
CA PHE A 213 9.07 -6.58 -16.55
C PHE A 213 10.51 -6.98 -16.18
N GLU A 214 10.82 -8.25 -16.45
CA GLU A 214 12.14 -8.85 -16.38
C GLU A 214 13.14 -8.19 -17.32
N PHE A 215 14.38 -8.05 -16.85
CA PHE A 215 15.55 -8.23 -17.71
C PHE A 215 16.74 -8.74 -16.89
N PHE A 216 17.10 -10.01 -17.06
CA PHE A 216 18.39 -10.57 -16.63
C PHE A 216 19.34 -10.59 -17.83
N ASN A 217 20.54 -10.00 -17.72
CA ASN A 217 21.80 -10.59 -18.22
C ASN A 217 23.00 -9.64 -18.12
N ASN A 218 23.88 -9.87 -17.15
CA ASN A 218 25.30 -9.49 -17.06
C ASN A 218 25.68 -8.86 -15.71
N THR A 219 25.68 -9.65 -14.64
CA THR A 219 26.18 -9.23 -13.32
C THR A 219 27.62 -8.67 -13.40
N ALA A 220 28.44 -9.13 -14.34
CA ALA A 220 29.81 -8.63 -14.54
C ALA A 220 29.92 -7.30 -15.30
N LYS A 221 28.97 -7.00 -16.20
CA LYS A 221 28.97 -5.77 -17.00
C LYS A 221 28.16 -4.66 -16.31
N TYR A 222 27.20 -5.04 -15.47
CA TYR A 222 26.32 -4.15 -14.72
C TYR A 222 26.81 -3.76 -13.33
N VAL A 223 27.73 -4.51 -12.71
CA VAL A 223 28.41 -4.01 -11.50
C VAL A 223 29.45 -2.93 -11.84
N ASP A 224 30.01 -2.98 -13.05
CA ASP A 224 30.91 -1.93 -13.61
C ASP A 224 30.11 -0.73 -14.17
N GLN A 225 28.88 -0.97 -14.64
CA GLN A 225 28.01 0.09 -15.12
C GLN A 225 27.14 0.59 -13.99
N GLU A 226 27.50 1.77 -13.52
CA GLU A 226 26.86 2.66 -12.57
C GLU A 226 25.38 3.03 -12.92
N LEU A 227 24.55 2.07 -13.31
CA LEU A 227 23.28 2.28 -14.02
C LEU A 227 22.26 3.09 -13.23
N ARG A 228 22.32 3.04 -11.89
CA ARG A 228 21.45 3.80 -10.99
C ARG A 228 22.16 5.00 -10.36
N LYS A 229 23.45 5.23 -10.63
CA LYS A 229 24.13 6.42 -10.11
C LYS A 229 23.51 7.67 -10.69
N ASN A 230 23.43 8.70 -9.86
CA ASN A 230 22.85 9.98 -10.26
C ASN A 230 23.74 10.73 -11.26
N THR A 231 25.06 10.55 -11.16
CA THR A 231 26.07 11.16 -12.01
C THR A 231 26.62 10.18 -13.06
N GLY A 232 27.23 10.70 -14.13
CA GLY A 232 27.85 9.96 -15.23
C GLY A 232 27.03 9.98 -16.53
N ALA A 233 27.42 9.17 -17.52
CA ALA A 233 26.89 9.24 -18.88
C ALA A 233 25.48 8.61 -18.99
N GLU A 234 24.49 9.36 -19.49
CA GLU A 234 23.07 8.99 -19.52
C GLU A 234 22.78 7.72 -20.32
N GLU A 235 23.50 7.49 -21.41
CA GLU A 235 23.38 6.30 -22.25
C GLU A 235 23.78 4.99 -21.53
N GLN A 236 24.42 5.11 -20.36
CA GLN A 236 24.79 4.01 -19.47
C GLN A 236 23.93 4.03 -18.20
N ARG A 237 22.69 4.54 -18.24
CA ARG A 237 21.80 4.62 -17.07
C ARG A 237 20.45 3.99 -17.34
N ALA A 238 19.90 3.36 -16.31
CA ALA A 238 18.56 2.77 -16.31
C ALA A 238 17.95 2.94 -14.90
N ARG A 239 17.72 4.21 -14.51
CA ARG A 239 17.37 4.60 -13.13
C ARG A 239 15.98 4.13 -12.69
N ASP A 240 15.10 3.83 -13.63
CA ASP A 240 13.74 3.36 -13.38
C ASP A 240 13.67 1.86 -13.05
N LEU A 241 14.79 1.13 -13.14
CA LEU A 241 14.88 -0.28 -12.79
C LEU A 241 15.42 -0.48 -11.38
N PHE A 242 14.95 -1.56 -10.74
CA PHE A 242 15.50 -2.08 -9.50
C PHE A 242 16.41 -3.27 -9.78
N TYR A 243 17.56 -3.31 -9.11
CA TYR A 243 18.57 -4.35 -9.33
C TYR A 243 18.70 -5.26 -8.13
N ALA A 244 18.95 -6.53 -8.38
CA ALA A 244 19.19 -7.55 -7.38
C ALA A 244 20.33 -8.49 -7.82
N LEU A 245 21.05 -9.02 -6.85
CA LEU A 245 22.08 -10.04 -7.06
C LEU A 245 21.57 -11.39 -6.58
N TRP A 246 21.75 -12.41 -7.43
CA TRP A 246 21.48 -13.81 -7.12
C TRP A 246 22.81 -14.52 -6.87
N ILE A 247 23.20 -14.59 -5.60
CA ILE A 247 24.58 -14.83 -5.18
C ILE A 247 24.75 -16.30 -4.77
N PRO A 248 25.63 -17.07 -5.44
CA PRO A 248 25.99 -18.42 -4.98
C PRO A 248 26.88 -18.36 -3.72
N ASP A 249 26.78 -19.37 -2.86
CA ASP A 249 27.57 -19.50 -1.63
C ASP A 249 29.08 -19.47 -1.96
N LEU A 250 29.49 -20.03 -3.12
CA LEU A 250 30.87 -20.02 -3.60
C LEU A 250 31.46 -18.60 -3.73
N PHE A 251 30.67 -17.63 -4.19
CA PHE A 251 31.17 -16.26 -4.30
C PHE A 251 31.51 -15.70 -2.91
N MET A 252 30.63 -15.92 -1.93
CA MET A 252 30.86 -15.46 -0.55
C MET A 252 32.07 -16.16 0.08
N LYS A 253 32.27 -17.47 -0.16
CA LYS A 253 33.47 -18.18 0.27
C LYS A 253 34.75 -17.56 -0.32
N ARG A 254 34.75 -17.26 -1.64
CA ARG A 254 35.90 -16.62 -2.31
C ARG A 254 36.16 -15.20 -1.79
N VAL A 255 35.13 -14.45 -1.42
CA VAL A 255 35.32 -13.12 -0.77
C VAL A 255 35.99 -13.27 0.59
N GLU A 256 35.55 -14.22 1.41
CA GLU A 256 36.11 -14.48 2.74
C GLU A 256 37.56 -14.98 2.69
N GLU A 257 37.88 -15.85 1.74
CA GLU A 257 39.20 -16.46 1.56
C GLU A 257 40.19 -15.60 0.75
N ASP A 258 39.79 -14.38 0.36
CA ASP A 258 40.54 -13.51 -0.57
C ASP A 258 40.93 -14.20 -1.90
N GLY A 259 40.01 -15.03 -2.39
CA GLY A 259 40.16 -15.81 -3.61
C GLY A 259 39.91 -15.02 -4.89
N ILE A 260 40.22 -15.66 -6.02
CA ILE A 260 39.87 -15.16 -7.36
C ILE A 260 38.43 -15.54 -7.71
N TRP A 261 37.74 -14.61 -8.38
CA TRP A 261 36.43 -14.81 -8.99
C TRP A 261 36.51 -14.68 -10.52
N SER A 262 35.99 -15.67 -11.23
CA SER A 262 35.95 -15.72 -12.69
C SER A 262 34.62 -15.20 -13.23
N LEU A 263 34.68 -14.17 -14.07
CA LEU A 263 33.53 -13.63 -14.80
C LEU A 263 33.35 -14.41 -16.10
N MET A 264 32.23 -15.14 -16.20
CA MET A 264 31.94 -16.06 -17.30
C MET A 264 30.82 -15.54 -18.19
N CYS A 265 30.85 -15.92 -19.47
CA CYS A 265 29.76 -15.66 -20.41
C CYS A 265 28.77 -16.83 -20.37
N PRO A 266 27.46 -16.62 -20.11
CA PRO A 266 26.48 -17.71 -20.03
C PRO A 266 26.36 -18.55 -21.32
N HIS A 267 26.67 -17.95 -22.47
CA HIS A 267 26.69 -18.69 -23.74
C HIS A 267 27.87 -19.68 -23.84
N GLU A 268 29.03 -19.32 -23.28
CA GLU A 268 30.23 -20.18 -23.27
C GLU A 268 30.22 -21.16 -22.10
N CYS A 269 29.55 -20.80 -21.01
CA CYS A 269 29.40 -21.57 -19.77
C CYS A 269 27.90 -21.80 -19.45
N PRO A 270 27.18 -22.56 -20.29
CA PRO A 270 25.74 -22.76 -20.13
C PRO A 270 25.40 -23.59 -18.88
N GLY A 271 24.21 -23.37 -18.33
CA GLY A 271 23.65 -24.16 -17.24
C GLY A 271 24.09 -23.75 -15.84
N LEU A 272 24.96 -22.74 -15.68
CA LEU A 272 25.34 -22.20 -14.36
C LEU A 272 24.13 -21.60 -13.61
N ASP A 273 23.13 -21.09 -14.31
CA ASP A 273 21.87 -20.64 -13.74
C ASP A 273 20.91 -21.79 -13.38
N ASP A 274 21.05 -22.94 -14.03
CA ASP A 274 20.21 -24.14 -13.86
C ASP A 274 20.66 -25.07 -12.72
N VAL A 275 21.82 -24.84 -12.11
CA VAL A 275 22.35 -25.62 -10.98
C VAL A 275 22.64 -24.75 -9.78
N TRP A 276 22.65 -25.31 -8.57
CA TRP A 276 22.93 -24.59 -7.31
C TRP A 276 23.73 -25.48 -6.35
N GLY A 277 24.29 -24.89 -5.29
CA GLY A 277 25.04 -25.61 -4.27
C GLY A 277 26.27 -26.33 -4.84
N GLU A 278 26.47 -27.59 -4.44
CA GLU A 278 27.64 -28.38 -4.87
C GLU A 278 27.71 -28.59 -6.39
N ASP A 279 26.56 -28.73 -7.06
CA ASP A 279 26.53 -28.94 -8.51
C ASP A 279 26.94 -27.67 -9.26
N PHE A 280 26.57 -26.50 -8.72
CA PHE A 280 27.09 -25.22 -9.20
C PHE A 280 28.60 -25.12 -8.98
N GLU A 281 29.11 -25.44 -7.79
CA GLU A 281 30.54 -25.38 -7.48
C GLU A 281 31.34 -26.28 -8.43
N LYS A 282 30.91 -27.54 -8.63
CA LYS A 282 31.56 -28.49 -9.54
C LYS A 282 31.58 -27.96 -10.98
N LEU A 283 30.44 -27.45 -11.48
CA LEU A 283 30.34 -26.96 -12.85
C LEU A 283 31.16 -25.68 -13.06
N TYR A 284 31.12 -24.76 -12.11
CA TYR A 284 31.89 -23.51 -12.15
C TYR A 284 33.39 -23.78 -12.15
N LEU A 285 33.88 -24.62 -11.22
CA LEU A 285 35.30 -24.98 -11.14
C LEU A 285 35.78 -25.70 -12.40
N LYS A 286 34.96 -26.59 -12.96
CA LYS A 286 35.26 -27.22 -14.26
C LYS A 286 35.47 -26.18 -15.37
N TYR A 287 34.65 -25.14 -15.43
CA TYR A 287 34.84 -24.06 -16.41
C TYR A 287 36.07 -23.20 -16.13
N GLU A 288 36.44 -23.00 -14.87
CA GLU A 288 37.72 -22.38 -14.51
C GLU A 288 38.91 -23.22 -15.01
N ASP A 289 38.91 -24.54 -14.78
CA ASP A 289 39.96 -25.48 -15.22
C ASP A 289 40.08 -25.55 -16.74
N GLU A 290 38.96 -25.47 -17.46
CA GLU A 290 38.91 -25.40 -18.92
C GLU A 290 39.29 -24.01 -19.48
N ASN A 291 39.66 -23.04 -18.63
CA ASN A 291 39.95 -21.65 -18.98
C ASN A 291 38.79 -20.94 -19.73
N LYS A 292 37.54 -21.31 -19.41
CA LYS A 292 36.33 -20.71 -19.99
C LYS A 292 35.84 -19.54 -19.15
N PHE A 293 36.67 -18.49 -19.05
CA PHE A 293 36.30 -17.24 -18.39
C PHE A 293 36.73 -16.04 -19.23
N ARG A 294 36.01 -14.92 -19.09
CA ARG A 294 36.33 -13.68 -19.80
C ARG A 294 37.34 -12.83 -19.06
N ARG A 295 37.21 -12.79 -17.73
CA ARG A 295 38.05 -11.97 -16.84
C ARG A 295 38.10 -12.62 -15.48
N GLN A 296 39.27 -12.65 -14.86
CA GLN A 296 39.45 -13.00 -13.46
C GLN A 296 39.77 -11.76 -12.66
N VAL A 297 39.16 -11.65 -11.48
CA VAL A 297 39.33 -10.52 -10.55
C VAL A 297 39.40 -11.06 -9.13
N PRO A 298 40.10 -10.39 -8.20
CA PRO A 298 39.97 -10.69 -6.78
C PRO A 298 38.49 -10.55 -6.37
N ALA A 299 37.96 -11.55 -5.65
CA ALA A 299 36.54 -11.56 -5.26
C ALA A 299 36.17 -10.34 -4.40
N HIS A 300 37.08 -9.91 -3.52
CA HIS A 300 36.88 -8.72 -2.69
C HIS A 300 36.70 -7.44 -3.53
N LYS A 301 37.28 -7.33 -4.73
CA LYS A 301 37.09 -6.16 -5.61
C LYS A 301 35.66 -6.08 -6.14
N VAL A 302 35.06 -7.22 -6.47
CA VAL A 302 33.64 -7.27 -6.87
C VAL A 302 32.76 -6.92 -5.68
N TRP A 303 33.11 -7.43 -4.49
CA TRP A 303 32.40 -7.13 -3.25
C TRP A 303 32.45 -5.64 -2.88
N GLU A 304 33.62 -5.00 -2.99
CA GLU A 304 33.80 -3.54 -2.82
C GLU A 304 32.87 -2.76 -3.76
N ALA A 305 32.85 -3.11 -5.05
CA ALA A 305 31.98 -2.44 -6.03
C ALA A 305 30.47 -2.61 -5.72
N ILE A 306 30.06 -3.77 -5.20
CA ILE A 306 28.69 -4.00 -4.74
C ILE A 306 28.34 -3.07 -3.57
N ILE A 307 29.23 -2.99 -2.58
CA ILE A 307 29.03 -2.15 -1.39
C ILE A 307 29.01 -0.66 -1.78
N GLU A 308 29.93 -0.21 -2.63
CA GLU A 308 29.96 1.17 -3.12
C GLU A 308 28.63 1.54 -3.80
N SER A 309 28.11 0.66 -4.67
CA SER A 309 26.81 0.86 -5.31
C SER A 309 25.65 0.92 -4.30
N GLN A 310 25.68 0.09 -3.26
CA GLN A 310 24.68 0.12 -2.18
C GLN A 310 24.77 1.38 -1.32
N ILE A 311 25.98 1.88 -1.03
CA ILE A 311 26.19 3.14 -0.30
C ILE A 311 25.60 4.30 -1.09
N GLU A 312 25.78 4.32 -2.41
CA GLU A 312 25.32 5.42 -3.25
C GLU A 312 23.83 5.35 -3.60
N THR A 313 23.27 4.15 -3.80
CA THR A 313 21.94 3.97 -4.40
C THR A 313 20.97 3.16 -3.56
N GLY A 314 21.43 2.53 -2.47
CA GLY A 314 20.66 1.58 -1.67
C GLY A 314 20.43 0.22 -2.34
N THR A 315 21.01 -0.01 -3.52
CA THR A 315 20.86 -1.23 -4.34
C THR A 315 22.22 -1.64 -4.93
N PRO A 316 22.42 -2.90 -5.38
CA PRO A 316 21.43 -3.96 -5.59
C PRO A 316 20.95 -4.65 -4.31
N TYR A 317 19.77 -5.27 -4.38
CA TYR A 317 19.32 -6.21 -3.36
C TYR A 317 20.19 -7.46 -3.33
N MET A 318 20.28 -8.10 -2.17
CA MET A 318 21.14 -9.26 -1.94
C MET A 318 20.30 -10.49 -1.67
N LEU A 319 20.40 -11.49 -2.56
CA LEU A 319 19.71 -12.76 -2.39
C LEU A 319 20.70 -13.91 -2.55
N TYR A 320 20.61 -14.89 -1.66
CA TYR A 320 21.53 -16.02 -1.61
C TYR A 320 20.91 -17.23 -2.32
N LYS A 321 21.32 -17.44 -3.57
CA LYS A 321 20.82 -18.46 -4.51
C LYS A 321 20.69 -19.82 -3.85
N ASP A 322 21.75 -20.26 -3.20
CA ASP A 322 21.82 -21.62 -2.65
C ASP A 322 20.95 -21.75 -1.41
N SER A 323 20.86 -20.71 -0.57
CA SER A 323 19.91 -20.70 0.55
C SER A 323 18.45 -20.75 0.09
N CYS A 324 18.11 -19.99 -0.95
CA CYS A 324 16.78 -19.98 -1.55
C CYS A 324 16.41 -21.36 -2.11
N ASN A 325 17.28 -21.96 -2.91
CA ASN A 325 17.02 -23.26 -3.53
C ASN A 325 17.02 -24.42 -2.51
N ARG A 326 17.97 -24.45 -1.58
CA ARG A 326 18.11 -25.51 -0.56
C ARG A 326 16.89 -25.64 0.35
N LYS A 327 16.30 -24.49 0.71
CA LYS A 327 15.19 -24.39 1.68
C LYS A 327 13.82 -24.29 1.01
N SER A 328 13.75 -24.23 -0.33
CA SER A 328 12.48 -24.18 -1.03
C SER A 328 11.77 -25.53 -0.99
N ASN A 329 10.46 -25.49 -0.76
CA ASN A 329 9.58 -26.64 -0.92
C ASN A 329 9.32 -26.96 -2.41
N GLN A 330 9.66 -26.06 -3.34
CA GLN A 330 9.51 -26.23 -4.79
C GLN A 330 10.78 -26.77 -5.48
N LYS A 331 11.82 -27.14 -4.72
CA LYS A 331 13.10 -27.63 -5.27
C LYS A 331 12.97 -28.88 -6.17
N ASN A 332 11.83 -29.57 -6.12
CA ASN A 332 11.51 -30.71 -6.98
C ASN A 332 11.10 -30.30 -8.41
N LEU A 333 10.78 -29.03 -8.66
CA LEU A 333 10.40 -28.51 -9.99
C LEU A 333 11.63 -28.16 -10.82
N GLY A 334 12.67 -27.65 -10.17
CA GLY A 334 13.93 -27.23 -10.78
C GLY A 334 14.62 -26.15 -9.95
N THR A 335 15.69 -25.59 -10.51
CA THR A 335 16.43 -24.49 -9.89
C THR A 335 15.65 -23.18 -10.01
N ILE A 336 15.39 -22.54 -8.87
CA ILE A 336 14.84 -21.20 -8.78
C ILE A 336 15.92 -20.19 -9.18
N LYS A 337 15.60 -19.35 -10.15
CA LYS A 337 16.56 -18.46 -10.83
C LYS A 337 16.55 -17.02 -10.32
N CYS A 338 15.48 -16.60 -9.66
CA CYS A 338 15.31 -15.23 -9.19
C CYS A 338 14.30 -15.12 -8.03
N SER A 339 14.00 -13.89 -7.64
CA SER A 339 12.94 -13.50 -6.71
C SER A 339 12.07 -12.42 -7.36
N ASN A 340 11.08 -11.89 -6.64
CA ASN A 340 10.23 -10.80 -7.11
C ASN A 340 10.82 -9.41 -6.80
N LEU A 341 10.05 -8.37 -7.16
CA LEU A 341 10.40 -6.96 -6.96
C LEU A 341 10.80 -6.60 -5.52
N CYS A 342 10.14 -7.20 -4.52
CA CYS A 342 10.32 -6.87 -3.11
C CYS A 342 11.17 -7.90 -2.34
N THR A 343 11.75 -8.88 -3.04
CA THR A 343 12.72 -9.87 -2.52
C THR A 343 12.20 -10.89 -1.51
N GLU A 344 10.89 -10.98 -1.31
CA GLU A 344 10.24 -11.89 -0.35
C GLU A 344 9.76 -13.20 -0.99
N ILE A 345 9.58 -13.24 -2.32
CA ILE A 345 9.05 -14.40 -3.03
C ILE A 345 10.15 -15.19 -3.70
N VAL A 346 10.16 -16.50 -3.47
CA VAL A 346 11.14 -17.44 -4.02
C VAL A 346 10.37 -18.61 -4.60
N GLU A 347 9.96 -18.46 -5.86
CA GLU A 347 9.14 -19.42 -6.61
C GLU A 347 9.84 -19.83 -7.90
N TYR A 348 9.62 -21.07 -8.32
CA TYR A 348 10.13 -21.60 -9.57
C TYR A 348 9.49 -20.89 -10.76
N SER A 349 10.31 -20.64 -11.79
CA SER A 349 9.87 -20.12 -13.08
C SER A 349 10.65 -20.79 -14.21
N SER A 350 10.03 -20.84 -15.39
CA SER A 350 10.60 -21.39 -16.62
C SER A 350 10.11 -20.58 -17.83
N PRO A 351 10.63 -20.81 -19.05
CA PRO A 351 10.11 -20.16 -20.25
C PRO A 351 8.61 -20.36 -20.47
N ASP A 352 8.05 -21.46 -19.97
CA ASP A 352 6.63 -21.81 -20.10
C ASP A 352 5.83 -21.51 -18.82
N GLU A 353 6.49 -21.15 -17.71
CA GLU A 353 5.86 -20.94 -16.40
C GLU A 353 6.31 -19.62 -15.76
N VAL A 354 5.40 -18.66 -15.70
CA VAL A 354 5.59 -17.39 -14.98
C VAL A 354 4.97 -17.51 -13.60
N ALA A 355 5.81 -17.43 -12.56
CA ALA A 355 5.37 -17.46 -11.17
C ALA A 355 4.44 -16.28 -10.82
N VAL A 356 3.46 -16.52 -9.97
CA VAL A 356 2.48 -15.51 -9.53
C VAL A 356 2.34 -15.55 -8.02
N CYS A 357 2.48 -14.40 -7.39
CA CYS A 357 2.34 -14.27 -5.95
C CYS A 357 0.97 -13.71 -5.54
N ASN A 358 0.30 -14.39 -4.61
CA ASN A 358 -0.90 -13.90 -3.93
C ASN A 358 -0.59 -13.55 -2.47
N LEU A 359 -0.72 -12.27 -2.13
CA LEU A 359 -0.28 -11.74 -0.83
C LEU A 359 -1.44 -11.34 0.08
N ALA A 360 -1.24 -11.58 1.37
CA ALA A 360 -2.01 -11.00 2.46
C ALA A 360 -1.10 -10.83 3.70
N SER A 361 -1.45 -9.94 4.61
CA SER A 361 -0.70 -9.74 5.86
C SER A 361 -1.62 -9.88 7.08
N ILE A 362 -1.04 -10.32 8.19
CA ILE A 362 -1.73 -10.42 9.49
C ILE A 362 -1.24 -9.27 10.37
N ALA A 363 -2.11 -8.35 10.78
CA ALA A 363 -1.71 -7.33 11.75
C ALA A 363 -1.62 -7.94 13.17
N VAL A 364 -0.39 -8.29 13.52
CA VAL A 364 -0.02 -8.98 14.77
C VAL A 364 -0.38 -8.20 16.03
N ASN A 365 -0.47 -6.87 15.96
CA ASN A 365 -0.87 -6.00 17.07
C ASN A 365 -2.28 -6.29 17.59
N GLN A 366 -3.17 -6.88 16.79
CA GLN A 366 -4.52 -7.23 17.23
C GLN A 366 -4.58 -8.47 18.14
N PHE A 367 -3.51 -9.27 18.19
CA PHE A 367 -3.46 -10.51 18.98
C PHE A 367 -2.94 -10.29 20.41
N VAL A 368 -2.54 -9.06 20.75
CA VAL A 368 -2.13 -8.69 22.10
C VAL A 368 -3.36 -8.40 22.97
N LYS A 369 -3.64 -9.26 23.97
CA LYS A 369 -4.84 -9.18 24.82
C LYS A 369 -4.85 -7.99 25.78
N ASN A 370 -3.70 -7.69 26.37
CA ASN A 370 -3.52 -6.55 27.27
C ASN A 370 -2.99 -5.38 26.44
N LYS A 371 -3.90 -4.64 25.80
CA LYS A 371 -3.56 -3.36 25.16
C LYS A 371 -3.22 -2.37 26.27
N VAL A 372 -1.98 -2.41 26.75
CA VAL A 372 -1.42 -1.29 27.52
C VAL A 372 -1.51 -0.10 26.59
N LYS A 373 -2.24 0.96 26.97
CA LYS A 373 -2.28 2.15 26.12
C LYS A 373 -0.85 2.67 26.06
N LEU A 374 -0.41 3.12 24.90
CA LEU A 374 0.94 3.69 24.76
C LEU A 374 1.18 4.83 25.76
N ALA A 375 0.11 5.52 26.16
CA ALA A 375 0.11 6.55 27.22
C ALA A 375 0.43 6.02 28.63
N ASP A 376 0.32 4.71 28.89
CA ASP A 376 0.68 4.09 30.17
C ASP A 376 2.15 3.60 30.18
N LEU A 377 2.86 3.70 29.04
CA LEU A 377 4.25 3.24 28.85
C LEU A 377 5.26 4.40 28.74
N ILE A 378 4.78 5.64 28.66
CA ILE A 378 5.55 6.89 28.63
C ILE A 378 5.18 7.66 29.90
#